data_AF-A0A7C7SGA0-F1
#
_entry.id   AF-A0A7C7SGA0-F1
#
_cell.length_a   1.000
_cell.length_b   1.000
_cell.length_c   1.000
_cell.angle_alpha   90.00
_cell.angle_beta   90.00
_cell.angle_gamma   90.00
#
_symmetry.space_group_name_H-M   'P 1'
#
loop_
_entity.id
_entity.type
_entity.pdbx_description
1 polymer ?
#
loop_
_entity_poly.entity_id
_entity_poly.type
_entity_poly.pdbx_seq_one_letter_code
_entity_poly.pdbx_strand_id
1 'polypeptide(L)'
;MRTRMGLVVAAALVTASCGTEAPAGPPFRTDTGVGMLMANMVDPAADLLWDAVGTVIDETGETHWEPETEEEWLQVRLGAMTIAETANLLMMDGR
;
A
#
# COMPACT_ATOMS: atom_id res chain seq x y z
N MET A 1 -13.76 55.23 6.68
CA MET A 1 -13.26 54.46 7.86
C MET A 1 -13.96 53.11 8.02
N ARG A 2 -15.30 53.02 7.93
CA ARG A 2 -16.07 51.77 8.02
C ARG A 2 -15.65 50.65 7.04
N THR A 3 -15.35 50.99 5.79
CA THR A 3 -14.91 50.03 4.75
C THR A 3 -13.48 49.52 4.96
N ARG A 4 -12.58 50.34 5.51
CA ARG A 4 -11.22 49.91 5.87
C ARG A 4 -11.22 49.01 7.10
N MET A 5 -12.12 49.28 8.05
CA MET A 5 -12.29 48.45 9.25
C MET A 5 -12.87 47.06 8.92
N GLY A 6 -13.82 46.97 7.98
CA GLY A 6 -14.34 45.69 7.50
C GLY A 6 -13.29 44.84 6.76
N LEU A 7 -12.40 45.48 6.00
CA LEU A 7 -11.32 44.79 5.28
C LEU A 7 -10.23 44.25 6.23
N VAL A 8 -9.95 44.96 7.33
CA VAL A 8 -9.01 44.50 8.37
C VAL A 8 -9.58 43.33 9.17
N VAL A 9 -10.89 43.34 9.47
CA VAL A 9 -11.55 42.23 10.17
C VAL A 9 -11.62 40.96 9.31
N ALA A 10 -11.89 41.10 8.01
CA ALA A 10 -11.88 39.97 7.07
C ALA A 10 -10.48 39.36 6.90
N ALA A 11 -9.42 40.18 6.89
CA ALA A 11 -8.05 39.69 6.82
C ALA A 11 -7.61 38.95 8.10
N ALA A 12 -8.08 39.37 9.27
CA ALA A 12 -7.77 38.72 10.55
C ALA A 12 -8.48 37.36 10.73
N LEU A 13 -9.62 37.15 10.07
CA LEU A 13 -10.35 35.87 10.09
C LEU A 13 -9.67 34.79 9.24
N VAL A 14 -8.89 35.16 8.22
CA VAL A 14 -8.18 34.20 7.35
C VAL A 14 -6.93 33.63 8.03
N THR A 15 -6.28 34.38 8.95
CA THR A 15 -5.07 33.92 9.64
C THR A 15 -5.36 33.06 10.87
N ALA A 16 -6.62 32.96 11.30
CA ALA A 16 -7.04 32.10 12.42
C ALA A 16 -7.33 30.64 12.00
N SER A 17 -7.19 30.32 10.71
CA SER A 17 -7.12 28.93 10.24
C SER A 17 -5.76 28.32 10.58
N CYS A 18 -5.43 28.29 11.87
CA CYS A 18 -4.39 27.41 12.37
C CYS A 18 -4.94 25.99 12.20
N GLY A 19 -4.51 25.30 11.14
CA GLY A 19 -4.74 23.87 11.02
C GLY A 19 -4.08 23.22 12.22
N THR A 20 -4.85 22.92 13.26
CA THR A 20 -4.43 22.00 14.30
C THR A 20 -4.00 20.74 13.58
N GLU A 21 -2.69 20.49 13.56
CA GLU A 21 -2.14 19.20 13.19
C GLU A 21 -2.84 18.19 14.11
N ALA A 22 -3.58 17.26 13.51
CA ALA A 22 -4.18 16.18 14.28
C ALA A 22 -3.03 15.56 15.08
N PRO A 23 -3.17 15.37 16.40
CA PRO A 23 -2.09 14.82 17.20
C PRO A 23 -1.63 13.52 16.54
N ALA A 24 -0.35 13.46 16.16
CA ALA A 24 0.23 12.25 15.65
C ALA A 24 -0.05 11.16 16.68
N GLY A 25 -0.72 10.09 16.25
CA GLY A 25 -0.94 8.93 17.10
C GLY A 25 0.40 8.39 17.62
N PRO A 26 0.39 7.47 18.60
CA PRO A 26 1.61 6.77 18.98
C PRO A 26 2.29 6.20 17.72
N PRO A 27 3.64 6.22 17.64
CA PRO A 27 4.33 5.69 16.47
C PRO A 27 3.93 4.24 16.26
N PHE A 28 3.82 3.84 15.00
CA PHE A 28 3.57 2.45 14.67
C PHE A 28 4.70 1.58 15.20
N ARG A 29 4.35 0.36 15.64
CA ARG A 29 5.35 -0.64 16.04
C ARG A 29 5.96 -1.26 14.79
N THR A 30 7.26 -1.04 14.62
CA THR A 30 8.04 -1.51 13.47
C THR A 30 8.96 -2.68 13.82
N ASP A 31 8.51 -3.56 14.72
CA ASP A 31 9.31 -4.67 15.27
C ASP A 31 9.85 -5.63 14.18
N THR A 32 9.12 -5.77 13.06
CA THR A 32 9.53 -6.57 11.89
C THR A 32 10.31 -5.71 10.89
N GLY A 33 11.58 -6.03 10.64
CA GLY A 33 12.41 -5.34 9.65
C GLY A 33 12.12 -5.74 8.20
N VAL A 34 12.72 -5.03 7.24
CA VAL A 34 12.53 -5.25 5.78
C VAL A 34 12.70 -6.72 5.39
N GLY A 35 13.79 -7.37 5.79
CA GLY A 35 14.05 -8.76 5.40
C GLY A 35 12.97 -9.74 5.87
N MET A 36 12.38 -9.49 7.03
CA MET A 36 11.28 -10.33 7.54
C MET A 36 9.97 -10.05 6.80
N LEU A 37 9.70 -8.81 6.41
CA LEU A 37 8.54 -8.48 5.57
C LEU A 37 8.67 -9.08 4.18
N MET A 38 9.86 -9.04 3.59
CA MET A 38 10.14 -9.70 2.30
C MET A 38 9.89 -11.21 2.41
N ALA A 39 10.58 -11.87 3.34
CA ALA A 39 10.55 -13.34 3.44
C ALA A 39 9.18 -13.92 3.87
N ASN A 40 8.34 -13.17 4.59
CA ASN A 40 7.10 -13.69 5.16
C ASN A 40 5.82 -13.09 4.57
N MET A 41 5.92 -12.05 3.74
CA MET A 41 4.75 -11.44 3.10
C MET A 41 4.97 -11.25 1.60
N VAL A 42 6.04 -10.56 1.19
CA VAL A 42 6.25 -10.24 -0.23
C VAL A 42 6.56 -11.50 -1.04
N ASP A 43 7.57 -12.27 -0.64
CA ASP A 43 8.02 -13.47 -1.36
C ASP A 43 6.89 -14.50 -1.52
N PRO A 44 6.18 -14.95 -0.45
CA PRO A 44 5.11 -15.94 -0.63
C PRO A 44 3.90 -15.41 -1.40
N ALA A 45 3.60 -14.10 -1.31
CA ALA A 45 2.55 -13.50 -2.11
C ALA A 45 2.96 -13.34 -3.58
N ALA A 46 4.26 -13.17 -3.84
CA ALA A 46 4.81 -13.12 -5.19
C ALA A 46 4.74 -14.50 -5.84
N ASP A 47 5.08 -15.58 -5.13
CA ASP A 47 4.89 -16.95 -5.64
C ASP A 47 3.43 -17.17 -6.06
N LEU A 48 2.47 -16.78 -5.21
CA LEU A 48 1.03 -16.88 -5.53
C LEU A 48 0.60 -16.06 -6.76
N LEU A 49 1.22 -14.90 -7.00
CA LEU A 49 0.84 -14.02 -8.10
C LEU A 49 1.57 -14.37 -9.41
N TRP A 50 2.89 -14.57 -9.37
CA TRP A 50 3.71 -14.77 -10.56
C TRP A 50 3.64 -16.21 -11.08
N ASP A 51 3.50 -17.22 -10.23
CA ASP A 51 3.41 -18.61 -10.67
C ASP A 51 1.98 -19.02 -11.06
N ALA A 52 1.01 -18.11 -10.92
CA ALA A 52 -0.39 -18.39 -11.21
C ALA A 52 -0.66 -18.82 -12.66
N VAL A 53 0.07 -18.22 -13.62
CA VAL A 53 -0.07 -18.49 -15.04
C VAL A 53 1.30 -18.73 -15.63
N GLY A 54 1.47 -19.86 -16.32
CA GLY A 54 2.76 -20.21 -16.87
C GLY A 54 2.70 -21.17 -18.03
N THR A 55 3.78 -21.19 -18.80
CA THR A 55 4.01 -22.16 -19.86
C THR A 55 5.45 -22.64 -19.79
N VAL A 56 5.65 -23.96 -19.77
CA VAL A 56 6.95 -24.62 -19.85
C VAL A 56 7.04 -25.37 -21.18
N ILE A 57 8.12 -25.13 -21.92
CA ILE A 57 8.42 -25.82 -23.18
C ILE A 57 9.70 -26.62 -22.98
N ASP A 58 9.63 -27.94 -23.17
CA ASP A 58 10.75 -28.85 -23.04
C ASP A 58 10.75 -29.94 -24.15
N GLU A 59 11.63 -30.94 -24.03
CA GLU A 59 11.76 -32.03 -25.01
C GLU A 59 10.47 -32.88 -25.13
N THR A 60 9.59 -32.84 -24.13
CA THR A 60 8.34 -33.61 -24.08
C THR A 60 7.15 -32.85 -24.66
N GLY A 61 7.27 -31.53 -24.84
CA GLY A 61 6.25 -30.68 -25.43
C GLY A 61 6.03 -29.38 -24.66
N GLU A 62 4.81 -28.86 -24.72
CA GLU A 62 4.39 -27.64 -24.04
C GLU A 62 3.40 -27.97 -22.93
N THR A 63 3.67 -27.49 -21.71
CA THR A 63 2.77 -27.56 -20.56
C THR A 63 2.35 -26.15 -20.19
N HIS A 64 1.05 -25.86 -20.24
CA HIS A 64 0.48 -24.59 -19.85
C HIS A 64 -0.48 -24.77 -18.67
N TRP A 65 -0.51 -23.81 -17.76
CA TRP A 65 -1.48 -23.75 -16.67
C TRP A 65 -1.92 -22.32 -16.40
N GLU A 66 -3.14 -22.19 -15.90
CA GLU A 66 -3.74 -20.97 -15.39
C GLU A 66 -4.86 -21.32 -14.39
N PRO A 67 -5.33 -20.36 -13.55
CA PRO A 67 -6.49 -20.56 -12.71
C PRO A 67 -7.76 -20.78 -13.55
N GLU A 68 -8.56 -21.79 -13.22
CA GLU A 68 -9.75 -22.17 -14.00
C GLU A 68 -11.06 -21.69 -13.35
N THR A 69 -11.01 -21.31 -12.08
CA THR A 69 -12.19 -20.88 -11.30
C THR A 69 -12.04 -19.47 -10.75
N GLU A 70 -13.18 -18.81 -10.48
CA GLU A 70 -13.19 -17.49 -9.83
C GLU A 70 -12.51 -17.51 -8.46
N GLU A 71 -12.64 -18.59 -7.71
CA GLU A 71 -11.98 -18.74 -6.40
C GLU A 71 -10.47 -18.79 -6.56
N GLU A 72 -9.94 -19.51 -7.54
CA GLU A 72 -8.50 -19.53 -7.79
C GLU A 72 -8.00 -18.16 -8.27
N TRP A 73 -8.74 -17.47 -9.14
CA TRP A 73 -8.43 -16.09 -9.53
C TRP A 73 -8.51 -15.10 -8.36
N LEU A 74 -9.39 -15.33 -7.39
CA LEU A 74 -9.44 -14.55 -6.16
C LEU A 74 -8.13 -14.71 -5.37
N GLN A 75 -7.58 -15.92 -5.27
CA GLN A 75 -6.29 -16.14 -4.59
C GLN A 75 -5.15 -15.35 -5.24
N VAL A 76 -5.07 -15.33 -6.57
CA VAL A 76 -4.08 -14.51 -7.32
C VAL A 76 -4.22 -13.02 -6.97
N ARG A 77 -5.46 -12.52 -6.94
CA ARG A 77 -5.76 -11.13 -6.57
C ARG A 77 -5.35 -10.83 -5.12
N LEU A 78 -5.56 -11.76 -4.19
CA LEU A 78 -5.15 -11.61 -2.80
C LEU A 78 -3.62 -11.58 -2.64
N GLY A 79 -2.88 -12.35 -3.45
CA GLY A 79 -1.42 -12.24 -3.54
C GLY A 79 -0.99 -10.84 -3.98
N ALA A 80 -1.59 -10.32 -5.07
CA ALA A 80 -1.32 -8.96 -5.55
C ALA A 80 -1.62 -7.88 -4.50
N MET A 81 -2.77 -7.97 -3.83
CA MET A 81 -3.13 -7.05 -2.75
C MET A 81 -2.14 -7.12 -1.59
N THR A 82 -1.70 -8.32 -1.21
CA THR A 82 -0.73 -8.50 -0.13
C THR A 82 0.58 -7.78 -0.43
N ILE A 83 1.08 -7.85 -1.66
CA ILE A 83 2.29 -7.14 -2.07
C ILE A 83 2.08 -5.63 -2.04
N ALA A 84 0.97 -5.16 -2.60
CA ALA A 84 0.63 -3.73 -2.61
C ALA A 84 0.55 -3.15 -1.19
N GLU A 85 -0.09 -3.86 -0.26
CA GLU A 85 -0.21 -3.41 1.12
C GLU A 85 1.11 -3.56 1.90
N THR A 86 1.90 -4.58 1.61
CA THR A 86 3.22 -4.72 2.24
C THR A 86 4.17 -3.61 1.78
N ALA A 87 4.01 -3.08 0.57
CA ALA A 87 4.76 -1.90 0.13
C ALA A 87 4.50 -0.68 1.02
N ASN A 88 3.26 -0.49 1.50
CA ASN A 88 2.96 0.55 2.49
C ASN A 88 3.73 0.31 3.80
N LEU A 89 3.85 -0.94 4.25
CA LEU A 89 4.62 -1.30 5.45
C LEU A 89 6.11 -1.00 5.28
N LEU A 90 6.66 -1.21 4.08
CA LEU A 90 8.06 -0.91 3.77
C LEU A 90 8.37 0.59 3.76
N MET A 91 7.36 1.43 3.50
CA MET A 91 7.50 2.89 3.51
C MET A 91 7.41 3.52 4.90
N MET A 92 7.09 2.75 5.94
CA MET A 92 6.99 3.26 7.30
C MET A 92 8.36 3.68 7.84
N ASP A 93 8.41 4.76 8.61
CA ASP A 93 9.64 5.22 9.24
C ASP A 93 10.24 4.14 10.18
N GLY A 94 11.56 3.96 10.11
CA GLY A 94 12.29 3.00 10.96
C GLY A 94 12.28 1.55 10.45
N ARG A 95 12.10 1.35 9.14
CA ARG A 95 12.27 0.07 8.43
C ARG A 95 13.71 -0.22 8.06
#